data_AF-A0A538QRY0-F1
#
_entry.id   AF-A0A538QRY0-F1
#
_cell.length_a   1.000
_cell.length_b   1.000
_cell.length_c   1.000
_cell.angle_alpha   90.00
_cell.angle_beta   90.00
_cell.angle_gamma   90.00
#
_symmetry.space_group_name_H-M   'P 1'
#
loop_
_entity.id
_entity.type
_entity.pdbx_description
1 polymer ?
#
loop_
_entity_poly.entity_id
_entity_poly.type
_entity_poly.pdbx_seq_one_letter_code
_entity_poly.pdbx_strand_id
1 'polypeptide(L)'
;MRRREAREMEREVRAALALGSDEAVRAELERLAARPYFGNFTWLWAPALAKRNRVVFRPFILAAFDREALDGNGESFDPWKGRAAGALQALLDEVDAADDVELTRRLYTWKLEHQPDRGPGWSEDVVRRFRAAATAAARHTALAKVDPGAWPGIDPAAAVALWRIDRAAARRFILAHLPWRTERAAWQALLDESRGVDPEFHFELYRKVVDEKSWRDDVLALARTPEVSAELERRHPALWTLSPAGVFHALLDKHGEAAVPYVRRHVGSVAPRQGLLGAEDKLIALAAKRGWLELWAALLRTSATHERFNAEIRALVRAGDRARLVLIPGRGREAHGPGWSVGRTQLLTDEAACALYAAFPALVRGPYRLHVTPWWRESFPGLARAAIAAGDDDLVDYLASRVAANPQGGPSHAAAVDVLAVHYERLAEAAFVTRAARALSRIPAFGIWHYPALVEKNRLARLLFEHSTARYLADGAAVRDLLESSQIHVQLLGFRILGQDDPRAAPIAAAHVDLLAATLLRRMRPGSRRLAFAALRSAARHDEATARALLGRMRDALALPDRRYPVEDLVGLIGGVLQRWPGLRAPREQPVIYGEGAA
;
A
#
# COMPACT_ATOMS: atom_id res chain seq x y z
N MET A 1 -16.19 -34.45 6.76
CA MET A 1 -16.53 -33.32 7.65
C MET A 1 -17.60 -32.42 7.02
N ARG A 2 -17.33 -31.80 5.86
CA ARG A 2 -18.26 -30.91 5.13
C ARG A 2 -19.71 -31.42 4.95
N ARG A 3 -19.92 -32.70 4.59
CA ARG A 3 -21.29 -33.26 4.37
C ARG A 3 -22.16 -33.32 5.63
N ARG A 4 -21.58 -33.59 6.80
CA ARG A 4 -22.32 -33.70 8.07
C ARG A 4 -22.79 -32.32 8.54
N GLU A 5 -21.90 -31.33 8.42
CA GLU A 5 -22.16 -29.93 8.79
C GLU A 5 -23.24 -29.31 7.90
N ALA A 6 -23.23 -29.60 6.59
CA ALA A 6 -24.27 -29.12 5.66
C ALA A 6 -25.67 -29.69 5.99
N ARG A 7 -25.78 -31.01 6.26
CA ARG A 7 -27.05 -31.63 6.68
C ARG A 7 -27.60 -31.03 7.96
N GLU A 8 -26.72 -30.81 8.93
CA GLU A 8 -27.08 -30.20 10.21
C GLU A 8 -27.54 -28.75 10.02
N MET A 9 -26.80 -27.97 9.23
CA MET A 9 -27.17 -26.58 8.93
C MET A 9 -28.52 -26.50 8.22
N GLU A 10 -28.79 -27.31 7.20
CA GLU A 10 -30.09 -27.32 6.52
C GLU A 10 -31.24 -27.63 7.49
N ARG A 11 -31.05 -28.62 8.37
CA ARG A 11 -32.06 -28.99 9.38
C ARG A 11 -32.29 -27.86 10.38
N GLU A 12 -31.23 -27.23 10.89
CA GLU A 12 -31.33 -26.13 11.85
C GLU A 12 -31.98 -24.89 11.22
N VAL A 13 -31.65 -24.56 9.96
CA VAL A 13 -32.32 -23.48 9.21
C VAL A 13 -33.81 -23.75 9.06
N ARG A 14 -34.21 -24.98 8.69
CA ARG A 14 -35.63 -25.35 8.57
C ARG A 14 -36.37 -25.27 9.91
N ALA A 15 -35.72 -25.71 11.00
CA ALA A 15 -36.28 -25.62 12.34
C ALA A 15 -36.46 -24.15 12.77
N ALA A 16 -35.46 -23.29 12.49
CA ALA A 16 -35.54 -21.86 12.78
C ALA A 16 -36.69 -21.18 12.01
N LEU A 17 -36.88 -21.51 10.74
CA LEU A 17 -37.97 -20.95 9.91
C LEU A 17 -39.37 -21.37 10.39
N ALA A 18 -39.49 -22.48 11.12
CA ALA A 18 -40.75 -22.98 11.66
C ALA A 18 -41.16 -22.33 12.99
N LEU A 19 -40.32 -21.46 13.57
CA LEU A 19 -40.63 -20.76 14.82
C LEU A 19 -41.83 -19.80 14.65
N GLY A 20 -42.58 -19.61 15.73
CA GLY A 20 -43.86 -18.90 15.71
C GLY A 20 -43.75 -17.38 15.57
N SER A 21 -42.74 -16.74 16.18
CA SER A 21 -42.56 -15.27 16.16
C SER A 21 -41.36 -14.81 15.31
N ASP A 22 -41.46 -13.61 14.74
CA ASP A 22 -40.42 -13.04 13.89
C ASP A 22 -39.12 -12.78 14.67
N GLU A 23 -39.24 -12.38 15.95
CA GLU A 23 -38.11 -12.16 16.84
C GLU A 23 -37.34 -13.46 17.12
N ALA A 24 -38.06 -14.57 17.34
CA ALA A 24 -37.45 -15.87 17.60
C ALA A 24 -36.75 -16.41 16.34
N VAL A 25 -37.39 -16.26 15.17
CA VAL A 25 -36.77 -16.61 13.88
C VAL A 25 -35.50 -15.79 13.67
N ARG A 26 -35.54 -14.46 13.87
CA ARG A 26 -34.38 -13.58 13.67
C ARG A 26 -33.22 -13.95 14.60
N ALA A 27 -33.48 -14.07 15.90
CA ALA A 27 -32.45 -14.37 16.89
C ALA A 27 -31.75 -15.70 16.60
N GLU A 28 -32.52 -16.72 16.22
CA GLU A 28 -31.96 -18.03 15.91
C GLU A 28 -31.16 -18.00 14.59
N LEU A 29 -31.62 -17.30 13.56
CA LEU A 29 -30.87 -17.15 12.32
C LEU A 29 -29.60 -16.31 12.48
N GLU A 30 -29.59 -15.29 13.33
CA GLU A 30 -28.37 -14.53 13.69
C GLU A 30 -27.33 -15.41 14.39
N ARG A 31 -27.78 -16.29 15.29
CA ARG A 31 -26.93 -17.31 15.91
C ARG A 31 -26.34 -18.26 14.87
N LEU A 32 -27.16 -18.71 13.90
CA LEU A 32 -26.70 -19.60 12.83
C LEU A 32 -25.76 -18.91 11.84
N ALA A 33 -25.97 -17.62 11.55
CA ALA A 33 -25.12 -16.84 10.64
C ALA A 33 -23.67 -16.71 11.11
N ALA A 34 -23.40 -16.89 12.40
CA ALA A 34 -22.03 -16.94 12.94
C ALA A 34 -21.29 -18.26 12.60
N ARG A 35 -21.99 -19.27 12.08
CA ARG A 35 -21.42 -20.58 11.73
C ARG A 35 -20.99 -20.64 10.26
N PRO A 36 -19.96 -21.43 9.92
CA PRO A 36 -19.61 -21.70 8.53
C PRO A 36 -20.79 -22.26 7.73
N TYR A 37 -20.81 -21.94 6.43
CA TYR A 37 -21.77 -22.42 5.45
C TYR A 37 -23.23 -21.96 5.58
N PHE A 38 -23.60 -21.16 6.59
CA PHE A 38 -24.97 -20.65 6.72
C PHE A 38 -25.43 -19.87 5.47
N GLY A 39 -24.55 -18.98 4.97
CA GLY A 39 -24.81 -18.19 3.77
C GLY A 39 -25.13 -19.05 2.55
N ASN A 40 -24.52 -20.24 2.43
CA ASN A 40 -24.76 -21.15 1.30
C ASN A 40 -26.18 -21.70 1.20
N PHE A 41 -27.02 -21.48 2.23
CA PHE A 41 -28.44 -21.85 2.24
C PHE A 41 -29.37 -20.65 1.93
N THR A 42 -28.84 -19.57 1.35
CA THR A 42 -29.63 -18.40 0.91
C THR A 42 -30.86 -18.81 0.08
N TRP A 43 -30.71 -19.83 -0.78
CA TRP A 43 -31.78 -20.38 -1.61
C TRP A 43 -32.98 -20.93 -0.83
N LEU A 44 -32.76 -21.32 0.43
CA LEU A 44 -33.74 -21.91 1.31
C LEU A 44 -34.40 -20.87 2.22
N TRP A 45 -33.60 -20.07 2.92
CA TRP A 45 -34.14 -19.17 3.94
C TRP A 45 -34.59 -17.82 3.37
N ALA A 46 -33.95 -17.26 2.34
CA ALA A 46 -34.28 -15.91 1.88
C ALA A 46 -35.72 -15.79 1.33
N PRO A 47 -36.22 -16.73 0.48
CA PRO A 47 -37.60 -16.68 0.02
C PRO A 47 -38.62 -16.84 1.15
N ALA A 48 -38.32 -17.71 2.13
CA ALA A 48 -39.22 -17.95 3.26
C ALA A 48 -39.34 -16.71 4.17
N LEU A 49 -38.22 -16.04 4.45
CA LEU A 49 -38.19 -14.84 5.28
C LEU A 49 -38.86 -13.64 4.61
N ALA A 50 -38.64 -13.46 3.31
CA ALA A 50 -39.26 -12.38 2.56
C ALA A 50 -40.79 -12.53 2.53
N LYS A 51 -41.29 -13.75 2.28
CA LYS A 51 -42.73 -14.05 2.32
C LYS A 51 -43.34 -13.86 3.71
N ARG A 52 -42.55 -14.09 4.76
CA ARG A 52 -42.97 -13.96 6.15
C ARG A 52 -43.11 -12.50 6.57
N ASN A 53 -42.00 -11.74 6.54
CA ASN A 53 -41.99 -10.32 6.89
C ASN A 53 -40.79 -9.61 6.27
N ARG A 54 -40.97 -9.09 5.05
CA ARG A 54 -39.90 -8.43 4.29
C ARG A 54 -39.23 -7.28 5.05
N VAL A 55 -39.99 -6.44 5.76
CA VAL A 55 -39.46 -5.26 6.45
C VAL A 55 -38.52 -5.68 7.58
N VAL A 56 -38.93 -6.67 8.37
CA VAL A 56 -38.15 -7.14 9.52
C VAL A 56 -36.89 -7.90 9.08
N PHE A 57 -36.99 -8.76 8.06
CA PHE A 57 -35.90 -9.65 7.68
C PHE A 57 -34.96 -9.11 6.61
N ARG A 58 -35.32 -8.03 5.89
CA ARG A 58 -34.46 -7.47 4.83
C ARG A 58 -33.03 -7.16 5.29
N PRO A 59 -32.78 -6.49 6.44
CA PRO A 59 -31.42 -6.24 6.90
C PRO A 59 -30.61 -7.53 7.11
N PHE A 60 -31.25 -8.57 7.64
CA PHE A 60 -30.63 -9.87 7.84
C PHE A 60 -30.32 -10.55 6.50
N ILE A 61 -31.28 -10.56 5.56
CA ILE A 61 -31.09 -11.13 4.22
C ILE A 61 -29.88 -10.49 3.54
N LEU A 62 -29.75 -9.16 3.61
CA LEU A 62 -28.61 -8.45 3.02
C LEU A 62 -27.29 -8.70 3.76
N ALA A 63 -27.32 -8.88 5.08
CA ALA A 63 -26.10 -9.15 5.85
C ALA A 63 -25.55 -10.56 5.61
N ALA A 64 -26.43 -11.54 5.43
CA ALA A 64 -26.07 -12.97 5.35
C ALA A 64 -26.13 -13.57 3.93
N PHE A 65 -26.45 -12.77 2.91
CA PHE A 65 -26.58 -13.23 1.53
C PHE A 65 -25.27 -13.83 0.98
N ASP A 66 -25.36 -15.03 0.42
CA ASP A 66 -24.29 -15.66 -0.34
C ASP A 66 -24.79 -16.13 -1.72
N ARG A 67 -23.90 -16.13 -2.71
CA ARG A 67 -24.15 -16.57 -4.09
C ARG A 67 -23.73 -18.02 -4.32
N GLU A 68 -23.00 -18.63 -3.40
CA GLU A 68 -22.75 -20.06 -3.45
C GLU A 68 -23.96 -20.82 -2.88
N ALA A 69 -24.37 -21.91 -3.52
CA ALA A 69 -25.45 -22.77 -3.03
C ALA A 69 -24.95 -24.16 -2.70
N LEU A 70 -25.26 -24.64 -1.49
CA LEU A 70 -25.03 -26.02 -1.07
C LEU A 70 -26.36 -26.73 -0.80
N ASP A 71 -26.44 -27.99 -1.19
CA ASP A 71 -27.52 -28.87 -0.78
C ASP A 71 -27.23 -29.48 0.60
N GLY A 72 -28.20 -30.23 1.15
CA GLY A 72 -28.01 -30.95 2.41
C GLY A 72 -26.86 -31.95 2.37
N ASN A 73 -26.46 -32.46 1.21
CA ASN A 73 -25.29 -33.33 1.10
C ASN A 73 -23.96 -32.57 1.10
N GLY A 74 -23.98 -31.23 1.15
CA GLY A 74 -22.81 -30.37 1.07
C GLY A 74 -22.23 -30.29 -0.34
N GLU A 75 -23.05 -30.59 -1.36
CA GLU A 75 -22.69 -30.51 -2.78
C GLU A 75 -23.16 -29.19 -3.36
N SER A 76 -22.29 -28.55 -4.14
CA SER A 76 -22.64 -27.33 -4.85
C SER A 76 -23.63 -27.63 -5.96
N PHE A 77 -24.69 -26.83 -6.08
CA PHE A 77 -25.68 -26.97 -7.14
C PHE A 77 -26.17 -25.62 -7.65
N ASP A 78 -26.88 -25.62 -8.77
CA ASP A 78 -27.52 -24.42 -9.32
C ASP A 78 -28.92 -24.25 -8.71
N PRO A 79 -29.14 -23.24 -7.83
CA PRO A 79 -30.41 -23.03 -7.16
C PRO A 79 -31.48 -22.42 -8.08
N TRP A 80 -31.07 -21.87 -9.22
CA TRP A 80 -31.95 -21.34 -10.26
C TRP A 80 -32.47 -22.44 -11.19
N LYS A 81 -32.11 -23.70 -10.93
CA LYS A 81 -32.66 -24.90 -11.58
C LYS A 81 -33.25 -25.85 -10.53
N GLY A 82 -34.36 -26.51 -10.85
CA GLY A 82 -34.99 -27.50 -9.98
C GLY A 82 -35.77 -26.89 -8.80
N ARG A 83 -35.67 -27.51 -7.62
CA ARG A 83 -36.63 -27.32 -6.50
C ARG A 83 -36.72 -25.92 -5.91
N ALA A 84 -35.64 -25.13 -5.97
CA ALA A 84 -35.59 -23.79 -5.40
C ALA A 84 -35.92 -22.68 -6.41
N ALA A 85 -35.89 -23.00 -7.72
CA ALA A 85 -35.97 -22.03 -8.80
C ALA A 85 -37.26 -21.20 -8.76
N GLY A 86 -38.41 -21.84 -8.54
CA GLY A 86 -39.70 -21.15 -8.49
C GLY A 86 -39.81 -20.18 -7.32
N ALA A 87 -39.30 -20.55 -6.14
CA ALA A 87 -39.32 -19.69 -4.95
C ALA A 87 -38.35 -18.50 -5.08
N LEU A 88 -37.16 -18.73 -5.66
CA LEU A 88 -36.21 -17.67 -5.94
C LEU A 88 -36.68 -16.72 -7.04
N GLN A 89 -37.33 -17.24 -8.08
CA GLN A 89 -37.93 -16.41 -9.13
C GLN A 89 -39.06 -15.55 -8.56
N ALA A 90 -39.96 -16.13 -7.77
CA ALA A 90 -41.03 -15.39 -7.11
C ALA A 90 -40.48 -14.29 -6.18
N LEU A 91 -39.43 -14.59 -5.41
CA LEU A 91 -38.75 -13.60 -4.58
C LEU A 91 -38.17 -12.47 -5.44
N LEU A 92 -37.43 -12.79 -6.51
CA LEU A 92 -36.84 -11.82 -7.42
C LEU A 92 -37.91 -10.90 -8.01
N ASP A 93 -39.03 -11.45 -8.48
CA ASP A 93 -40.14 -10.69 -9.07
C ASP A 93 -40.81 -9.78 -8.03
N GLU A 94 -40.98 -10.25 -6.80
CA GLU A 94 -41.57 -9.46 -5.71
C GLU A 94 -40.69 -8.28 -5.31
N VAL A 95 -39.38 -8.50 -5.11
CA VAL A 95 -38.45 -7.44 -4.70
C VAL A 95 -38.21 -6.43 -5.83
N ASP A 96 -38.29 -6.89 -7.09
CA ASP A 96 -38.26 -6.03 -8.26
C ASP A 96 -39.51 -5.17 -8.32
N ALA A 97 -40.71 -5.74 -8.17
CA ALA A 97 -41.96 -4.98 -8.14
C ALA A 97 -42.03 -3.96 -6.99
N ALA A 98 -41.34 -4.24 -5.88
CA ALA A 98 -41.26 -3.35 -4.72
C ALA A 98 -40.14 -2.30 -4.77
N ASP A 99 -39.39 -2.21 -5.88
CA ASP A 99 -38.23 -1.32 -6.03
C ASP A 99 -37.12 -1.51 -4.98
N ASP A 100 -36.96 -2.72 -4.42
CA ASP A 100 -35.83 -3.04 -3.54
C ASP A 100 -34.56 -3.28 -4.37
N VAL A 101 -33.91 -2.18 -4.75
CA VAL A 101 -32.75 -2.17 -5.65
C VAL A 101 -31.64 -3.13 -5.21
N GLU A 102 -31.27 -3.10 -3.93
CA GLU A 102 -30.12 -3.86 -3.43
C GLU A 102 -30.37 -5.37 -3.48
N LEU A 103 -31.53 -5.82 -3.01
CA LEU A 103 -31.85 -7.24 -2.99
C LEU A 103 -32.14 -7.77 -4.39
N THR A 104 -32.82 -6.98 -5.23
CA THR A 104 -33.02 -7.28 -6.66
C THR A 104 -31.67 -7.49 -7.33
N ARG A 105 -30.72 -6.55 -7.14
CA ARG A 105 -29.38 -6.61 -7.72
C ARG A 105 -28.62 -7.88 -7.33
N ARG A 106 -28.64 -8.26 -6.05
CA ARG A 106 -27.95 -9.47 -5.57
C ARG A 106 -28.55 -10.75 -6.15
N LEU A 107 -29.88 -10.87 -6.12
CA LEU A 107 -30.59 -12.02 -6.67
C LEU A 107 -30.42 -12.12 -8.19
N TYR A 108 -30.51 -11.00 -8.90
CA TYR A 108 -30.34 -10.93 -10.33
C TYR A 108 -28.90 -11.28 -10.75
N THR A 109 -27.90 -10.75 -10.05
CA THR A 109 -26.48 -11.10 -10.27
C THR A 109 -26.25 -12.60 -10.04
N TRP A 110 -26.82 -13.14 -8.96
CA TRP A 110 -26.75 -14.56 -8.67
C TRP A 110 -27.40 -15.42 -9.77
N LYS A 111 -28.54 -14.99 -10.31
CA LYS A 111 -29.22 -15.65 -11.43
C LYS A 111 -28.37 -15.62 -12.69
N LEU A 112 -27.79 -14.46 -13.03
CA LEU A 112 -26.88 -14.31 -14.16
C LEU A 112 -25.69 -15.25 -14.03
N GLU A 113 -25.13 -15.41 -12.83
CA GLU A 113 -24.00 -16.30 -12.58
C GLU A 113 -24.25 -17.79 -12.87
N HIS A 114 -25.50 -18.19 -13.10
CA HIS A 114 -25.87 -19.56 -13.41
C HIS A 114 -26.33 -19.74 -14.87
N GLN A 115 -26.25 -18.68 -15.68
CA GLN A 115 -26.52 -18.72 -17.12
C GLN A 115 -25.22 -18.94 -17.92
N PRO A 116 -25.25 -19.76 -18.99
CA PRO A 116 -24.10 -19.98 -19.87
C PRO A 116 -23.77 -18.76 -20.74
N ASP A 117 -24.79 -18.07 -21.29
CA ASP A 117 -24.63 -16.93 -22.22
C ASP A 117 -25.08 -15.59 -21.59
N ARG A 118 -24.37 -15.18 -20.53
CA ARG A 118 -24.76 -14.05 -19.66
C ARG A 118 -24.82 -12.70 -20.36
N GLY A 119 -24.03 -12.49 -21.41
CA GLY A 119 -23.84 -11.17 -22.03
C GLY A 119 -25.04 -10.70 -22.88
N PRO A 120 -25.44 -11.43 -23.93
CA PRO A 120 -26.53 -11.02 -24.81
C PRO A 120 -27.88 -10.93 -24.08
N GLY A 121 -28.24 -11.97 -23.31
CA GLY A 121 -29.52 -12.00 -22.60
C GLY A 121 -29.65 -10.93 -21.52
N TRP A 122 -28.55 -10.56 -20.86
CA TRP A 122 -28.53 -9.44 -19.92
C TRP A 122 -28.71 -8.09 -20.63
N SER A 123 -27.98 -7.87 -21.71
CA SER A 123 -28.03 -6.58 -22.43
C SER A 123 -29.42 -6.32 -23.05
N GLU A 124 -30.09 -7.37 -23.54
CA GLU A 124 -31.49 -7.29 -23.98
C GLU A 124 -32.44 -6.92 -22.83
N ASP A 125 -32.28 -7.53 -21.65
CA ASP A 125 -33.11 -7.22 -20.48
C ASP A 125 -32.88 -5.80 -19.97
N VAL A 126 -31.63 -5.33 -19.96
CA VAL A 126 -31.27 -3.95 -19.62
C VAL A 126 -32.01 -2.96 -20.53
N VAL A 127 -31.93 -3.16 -21.86
CA VAL A 127 -32.62 -2.29 -22.82
C VAL A 127 -34.13 -2.34 -22.65
N ARG A 128 -34.69 -3.54 -22.45
CA ARG A 128 -36.13 -3.74 -22.23
C ARG A 128 -36.63 -2.97 -21.02
N ARG A 129 -35.97 -3.15 -19.87
CA ARG A 129 -36.33 -2.48 -18.60
C ARG A 129 -36.16 -0.97 -18.70
N PHE A 130 -35.07 -0.51 -19.31
CA PHE A 130 -34.81 0.92 -19.50
C PHE A 130 -35.84 1.59 -20.40
N ARG A 131 -36.26 0.92 -21.49
CA ARG A 131 -37.30 1.41 -22.40
C ARG A 131 -38.68 1.47 -21.74
N ALA A 132 -39.01 0.49 -20.90
CA ALA A 132 -40.28 0.44 -20.19
C ALA A 132 -40.41 1.54 -19.13
N ALA A 133 -39.30 2.07 -18.61
CA ALA A 133 -39.30 3.15 -17.63
C ALA A 133 -39.61 4.52 -18.26
N ALA A 134 -40.68 5.16 -17.78
CA ALA A 134 -41.19 6.41 -18.33
C ALA A 134 -40.41 7.67 -17.91
N THR A 135 -39.73 7.65 -16.76
CA THR A 135 -39.01 8.81 -16.20
C THR A 135 -37.52 8.53 -16.02
N ALA A 136 -36.70 9.60 -15.97
CA ALA A 136 -35.26 9.48 -15.72
C ALA A 136 -34.94 8.78 -14.39
N ALA A 137 -35.69 9.07 -13.32
CA ALA A 137 -35.53 8.41 -12.03
C ALA A 137 -35.86 6.90 -12.11
N ALA A 138 -36.96 6.53 -12.77
CA ALA A 138 -37.32 5.12 -12.96
C ALA A 138 -36.28 4.38 -13.83
N ARG A 139 -35.68 5.07 -14.81
CA ARG A 139 -34.57 4.54 -15.62
C ARG A 139 -33.33 4.26 -14.80
N HIS A 140 -32.95 5.16 -13.90
CA HIS A 140 -31.84 4.93 -12.96
C HIS A 140 -32.10 3.74 -12.03
N THR A 141 -33.32 3.63 -11.47
CA THR A 141 -33.72 2.49 -10.65
C THR A 141 -33.67 1.18 -11.44
N ALA A 142 -34.18 1.19 -12.68
CA ALA A 142 -34.18 0.02 -13.56
C ALA A 142 -32.75 -0.47 -13.84
N LEU A 143 -31.81 0.44 -14.14
CA LEU A 143 -30.40 0.10 -14.34
C LEU A 143 -29.73 -0.41 -13.06
N ALA A 144 -29.96 0.24 -11.92
CA ALA A 144 -29.34 -0.14 -10.65
C ALA A 144 -29.75 -1.55 -10.18
N LYS A 145 -30.99 -1.97 -10.47
CA LYS A 145 -31.50 -3.32 -10.18
C LYS A 145 -30.82 -4.43 -10.96
N VAL A 146 -30.31 -4.13 -12.15
CA VAL A 146 -29.68 -5.11 -13.06
C VAL A 146 -28.20 -4.85 -13.27
N ASP A 147 -27.54 -4.12 -12.35
CA ASP A 147 -26.10 -3.82 -12.36
C ASP A 147 -25.33 -4.94 -11.62
N PRO A 148 -24.69 -5.90 -12.34
CA PRO A 148 -23.92 -6.96 -11.73
C PRO A 148 -22.52 -6.51 -11.28
N GLY A 149 -22.19 -5.23 -11.42
CA GLY A 149 -20.84 -4.68 -11.28
C GLY A 149 -20.09 -4.72 -12.62
N ALA A 150 -18.76 -4.92 -12.56
CA ALA A 150 -17.90 -4.76 -13.74
C ALA A 150 -18.05 -5.85 -14.82
N TRP A 151 -18.87 -6.87 -14.62
CA TRP A 151 -19.04 -7.99 -15.55
C TRP A 151 -20.42 -8.67 -15.38
N PRO A 152 -21.12 -9.09 -16.46
CA PRO A 152 -20.78 -8.99 -17.88
C PRO A 152 -20.69 -7.55 -18.43
N GLY A 153 -19.97 -7.38 -19.54
CA GLY A 153 -19.91 -6.11 -20.26
C GLY A 153 -21.10 -5.92 -21.20
N ILE A 154 -21.55 -4.68 -21.39
CA ILE A 154 -22.71 -4.36 -22.24
C ILE A 154 -22.32 -4.47 -23.71
N ASP A 155 -23.21 -5.05 -24.51
CA ASP A 155 -23.00 -5.09 -25.95
C ASP A 155 -23.17 -3.69 -26.60
N PRO A 156 -22.49 -3.42 -27.72
CA PRO A 156 -22.55 -2.11 -28.35
C PRO A 156 -23.95 -1.70 -28.85
N ALA A 157 -24.76 -2.63 -29.33
CA ALA A 157 -26.09 -2.34 -29.85
C ALA A 157 -27.04 -1.94 -28.71
N ALA A 158 -26.96 -2.61 -27.57
CA ALA A 158 -27.67 -2.24 -26.35
C ALA A 158 -27.22 -0.86 -25.84
N ALA A 159 -25.92 -0.57 -25.82
CA ALA A 159 -25.43 0.75 -25.42
C ALA A 159 -25.95 1.88 -26.33
N VAL A 160 -25.99 1.67 -27.65
CA VAL A 160 -26.61 2.60 -28.61
C VAL A 160 -28.10 2.76 -28.33
N ALA A 161 -28.82 1.67 -28.06
CA ALA A 161 -30.24 1.72 -27.74
C ALA A 161 -30.51 2.53 -26.47
N LEU A 162 -29.74 2.32 -25.40
CA LEU A 162 -29.84 3.10 -24.16
C LEU A 162 -29.55 4.59 -24.41
N TRP A 163 -28.49 4.89 -25.16
CA TRP A 163 -28.09 6.26 -25.51
C TRP A 163 -29.19 7.01 -26.27
N ARG A 164 -29.84 6.34 -27.23
CA ARG A 164 -30.94 6.94 -28.02
C ARG A 164 -32.21 7.18 -27.21
N ILE A 165 -32.47 6.37 -26.18
CA ILE A 165 -33.64 6.52 -25.31
C ILE A 165 -33.45 7.68 -24.33
N ASP A 166 -32.34 7.70 -23.58
CA ASP A 166 -32.05 8.73 -22.58
C ASP A 166 -30.55 8.80 -22.28
N ARG A 167 -29.89 9.77 -22.91
CA ARG A 167 -28.44 9.99 -22.84
C ARG A 167 -27.96 10.25 -21.41
N ALA A 168 -28.66 11.12 -20.70
CA ALA A 168 -28.29 11.55 -19.36
C ALA A 168 -28.38 10.39 -18.37
N ALA A 169 -29.45 9.59 -18.45
CA ALA A 169 -29.62 8.45 -17.57
C ALA A 169 -28.66 7.28 -17.89
N ALA A 170 -28.33 7.07 -19.17
CA ALA A 170 -27.52 5.93 -19.62
C ALA A 170 -25.99 6.12 -19.50
N ARG A 171 -25.49 7.37 -19.58
CA ARG A 171 -24.05 7.69 -19.68
C ARG A 171 -23.18 6.92 -18.69
N ARG A 172 -23.48 7.02 -17.39
CA ARG A 172 -22.69 6.40 -16.32
C ARG A 172 -22.71 4.87 -16.41
N PHE A 173 -23.86 4.29 -16.74
CA PHE A 173 -24.02 2.84 -16.82
C PHE A 173 -23.22 2.25 -17.98
N ILE A 174 -23.28 2.87 -19.16
CA ILE A 174 -22.51 2.43 -20.34
C ILE A 174 -21.01 2.42 -20.00
N LEU A 175 -20.46 3.51 -19.45
CA LEU A 175 -19.03 3.62 -19.14
C LEU A 175 -18.53 2.67 -18.05
N ALA A 176 -19.42 2.26 -17.15
CA ALA A 176 -19.13 1.30 -16.08
C ALA A 176 -19.10 -0.15 -16.58
N HIS A 177 -19.85 -0.45 -17.65
CA HIS A 177 -20.01 -1.80 -18.20
C HIS A 177 -19.35 -2.00 -19.56
N LEU A 178 -18.45 -1.11 -19.98
CA LEU A 178 -17.63 -1.39 -21.17
C LEU A 178 -16.80 -2.65 -20.91
N PRO A 179 -16.72 -3.59 -21.88
CA PRO A 179 -15.96 -4.80 -21.68
C PRO A 179 -14.47 -4.48 -21.51
N TRP A 180 -13.78 -5.31 -20.74
CA TRP A 180 -12.34 -5.19 -20.48
C TRP A 180 -11.44 -5.21 -21.74
N ARG A 181 -11.97 -5.74 -22.84
CA ARG A 181 -11.38 -5.78 -24.18
C ARG A 181 -12.47 -5.36 -25.15
N THR A 182 -12.22 -4.27 -25.84
CA THR A 182 -13.16 -3.64 -26.77
C THR A 182 -12.45 -3.48 -28.10
N GLU A 183 -13.10 -3.92 -29.16
CA GLU A 183 -12.70 -3.54 -30.51
C GLU A 183 -13.40 -2.21 -30.81
N ARG A 184 -12.65 -1.13 -31.05
CA ARG A 184 -13.20 0.19 -31.40
C ARG A 184 -14.27 0.08 -32.48
N ALA A 185 -14.05 -0.77 -33.48
CA ALA A 185 -14.97 -0.99 -34.60
C ALA A 185 -16.40 -1.34 -34.13
N ALA A 186 -16.52 -2.15 -33.07
CA ALA A 186 -17.81 -2.53 -32.51
C ALA A 186 -18.55 -1.34 -31.85
N TRP A 187 -17.80 -0.33 -31.38
CA TRP A 187 -18.32 0.86 -30.69
C TRP A 187 -18.44 2.09 -31.59
N GLN A 188 -18.13 1.97 -32.88
CA GLN A 188 -18.05 3.10 -33.81
C GLN A 188 -19.38 3.85 -33.94
N ALA A 189 -20.52 3.13 -33.97
CA ALA A 189 -21.84 3.75 -34.04
C ALA A 189 -22.11 4.70 -32.86
N LEU A 190 -21.78 4.29 -31.63
CA LEU A 190 -21.97 5.13 -30.44
C LEU A 190 -20.98 6.30 -30.40
N LEU A 191 -19.75 6.09 -30.87
CA LEU A 191 -18.75 7.15 -31.01
C LEU A 191 -19.21 8.22 -32.01
N ASP A 192 -19.77 7.84 -33.15
CA ASP A 192 -20.25 8.79 -34.16
C ASP A 192 -21.49 9.55 -33.68
N GLU A 193 -22.43 8.89 -33.00
CA GLU A 193 -23.61 9.55 -32.42
C GLU A 193 -23.28 10.52 -31.29
N SER A 194 -22.25 10.23 -30.49
CA SER A 194 -21.85 11.07 -29.36
C SER A 194 -21.04 12.30 -29.77
N ARG A 195 -20.29 12.24 -30.88
CA ARG A 195 -19.27 13.25 -31.26
C ARG A 195 -19.78 14.69 -31.28
N GLY A 196 -20.96 14.92 -31.87
CA GLY A 196 -21.56 16.26 -32.00
C GLY A 196 -22.58 16.61 -30.93
N VAL A 197 -22.90 15.67 -30.03
CA VAL A 197 -24.02 15.76 -29.10
C VAL A 197 -23.55 15.92 -27.67
N ASP A 198 -22.62 15.06 -27.25
CA ASP A 198 -22.03 15.07 -25.91
C ASP A 198 -20.52 14.80 -26.07
N PRO A 199 -19.71 15.85 -26.31
CA PRO A 199 -18.27 15.70 -26.49
C PRO A 199 -17.56 15.10 -25.28
N GLU A 200 -18.10 15.30 -24.07
CA GLU A 200 -17.51 14.78 -22.84
C GLU A 200 -17.66 13.25 -22.79
N PHE A 201 -18.89 12.75 -22.98
CA PHE A 201 -19.15 11.32 -23.09
C PHE A 201 -18.39 10.69 -24.27
N HIS A 202 -18.34 11.38 -25.41
CA HIS A 202 -17.61 10.91 -26.58
C HIS A 202 -16.15 10.58 -26.25
N PHE A 203 -15.44 11.51 -25.60
CA PHE A 203 -14.04 11.31 -25.24
C PHE A 203 -13.87 10.30 -24.09
N GLU A 204 -14.78 10.24 -23.12
CA GLU A 204 -14.74 9.19 -22.08
C GLU A 204 -14.89 7.78 -22.67
N LEU A 205 -15.82 7.61 -23.61
CA LEU A 205 -16.01 6.35 -24.34
C LEU A 205 -14.78 6.05 -25.21
N TYR A 206 -14.34 7.01 -26.03
CA TYR A 206 -13.18 6.88 -26.90
C TYR A 206 -11.95 6.36 -26.14
N ARG A 207 -11.61 6.99 -25.01
CA ARG A 207 -10.43 6.64 -24.21
C ARG A 207 -10.49 5.20 -23.66
N LYS A 208 -11.69 4.64 -23.50
CA LYS A 208 -11.90 3.27 -22.99
C LYS A 208 -11.98 2.21 -24.10
N VAL A 209 -12.19 2.60 -25.36
CA VAL A 209 -12.39 1.65 -26.47
C VAL A 209 -11.37 1.74 -27.61
N VAL A 210 -10.56 2.79 -27.64
CA VAL A 210 -9.57 2.99 -28.71
C VAL A 210 -8.41 1.99 -28.61
N ASP A 211 -8.12 1.30 -29.71
CA ASP A 211 -6.92 0.46 -29.86
C ASP A 211 -5.67 1.30 -30.23
N GLU A 212 -4.47 0.72 -30.14
CA GLU A 212 -3.22 1.46 -30.38
C GLU A 212 -3.12 2.06 -31.79
N LYS A 213 -3.55 1.31 -32.81
CA LYS A 213 -3.44 1.73 -34.21
C LYS A 213 -4.38 2.90 -34.48
N SER A 214 -5.64 2.72 -34.12
CA SER A 214 -6.68 3.75 -34.13
C SER A 214 -6.24 5.02 -33.40
N TRP A 215 -5.72 4.88 -32.19
CA TRP A 215 -5.26 6.01 -31.40
C TRP A 215 -4.12 6.74 -32.08
N ARG A 216 -3.13 6.00 -32.59
CA ARG A 216 -1.99 6.55 -33.34
C ARG A 216 -2.45 7.34 -34.55
N ASP A 217 -3.33 6.79 -35.36
CA ASP A 217 -3.82 7.43 -36.58
C ASP A 217 -4.56 8.73 -36.24
N ASP A 218 -5.45 8.69 -35.24
CA ASP A 218 -6.23 9.85 -34.81
C ASP A 218 -5.38 10.98 -34.22
N VAL A 219 -4.39 10.66 -33.38
CA VAL A 219 -3.52 11.68 -32.78
C VAL A 219 -2.51 12.25 -33.76
N LEU A 220 -2.05 11.44 -34.73
CA LEU A 220 -1.20 11.94 -35.80
C LEU A 220 -1.99 12.78 -36.80
N ALA A 221 -3.28 12.52 -37.01
CA ALA A 221 -4.11 13.31 -37.92
C ALA A 221 -4.36 14.75 -37.42
N LEU A 222 -4.10 15.04 -36.14
CA LEU A 222 -4.26 16.39 -35.58
C LEU A 222 -3.40 17.40 -36.34
N ALA A 223 -3.92 18.63 -36.49
CA ALA A 223 -3.16 19.72 -37.05
C ALA A 223 -2.06 20.18 -36.07
N ARG A 224 -0.97 20.75 -36.59
CA ARG A 224 0.05 21.40 -35.76
C ARG A 224 -0.48 22.75 -35.29
N THR A 225 -1.28 22.74 -34.22
CA THR A 225 -1.77 23.96 -33.55
C THR A 225 -1.22 24.05 -32.13
N PRO A 226 -1.20 25.24 -31.51
CA PRO A 226 -0.81 25.40 -30.11
C PRO A 226 -1.65 24.55 -29.14
N GLU A 227 -2.89 24.23 -29.50
CA GLU A 227 -3.86 23.46 -28.70
C GLU A 227 -3.68 21.95 -28.83
N VAL A 228 -2.72 21.47 -29.65
CA VAL A 228 -2.51 20.03 -29.89
C VAL A 228 -2.34 19.25 -28.59
N SER A 229 -1.67 19.83 -27.58
CA SER A 229 -1.51 19.17 -26.28
C SER A 229 -2.85 18.93 -25.58
N ALA A 230 -3.80 19.87 -25.61
CA ALA A 230 -5.11 19.69 -24.98
C ALA A 230 -5.95 18.63 -25.72
N GLU A 231 -5.83 18.59 -27.04
CA GLU A 231 -6.56 17.63 -27.87
C GLU A 231 -6.00 16.21 -27.77
N LEU A 232 -4.68 16.09 -27.55
CA LEU A 232 -3.99 14.85 -27.20
C LEU A 232 -4.45 14.33 -25.83
N GLU A 233 -4.61 15.19 -24.83
CA GLU A 233 -5.11 14.79 -23.50
C GLU A 233 -6.52 14.19 -23.57
N ARG A 234 -7.42 14.82 -24.34
CA ARG A 234 -8.79 14.32 -24.54
C ARG A 234 -8.81 12.92 -25.17
N ARG A 235 -7.79 12.59 -25.96
CA ARG A 235 -7.64 11.29 -26.64
C ARG A 235 -6.71 10.32 -25.94
N HIS A 236 -6.16 10.64 -24.76
CA HIS A 236 -5.23 9.75 -24.08
C HIS A 236 -5.96 8.48 -23.60
N PRO A 237 -5.59 7.28 -24.08
CA PRO A 237 -6.28 6.05 -23.73
C PRO A 237 -6.24 5.81 -22.21
N ALA A 238 -7.35 5.33 -21.66
CA ALA A 238 -7.43 4.86 -20.27
C ALA A 238 -6.97 3.39 -20.13
N LEU A 239 -6.74 2.71 -21.26
CA LEU A 239 -6.36 1.30 -21.30
C LEU A 239 -4.90 1.12 -20.89
N TRP A 240 -4.69 0.46 -19.77
CA TRP A 240 -3.37 0.15 -19.23
C TRP A 240 -2.56 -0.83 -20.09
N THR A 241 -3.16 -1.47 -21.11
CA THR A 241 -2.54 -2.49 -21.95
C THR A 241 -1.77 -1.94 -23.15
N LEU A 242 -1.98 -0.68 -23.53
CA LEU A 242 -1.31 -0.08 -24.69
C LEU A 242 0.15 0.28 -24.37
N SER A 243 1.04 0.19 -25.37
CA SER A 243 2.43 0.64 -25.27
C SER A 243 2.59 2.01 -25.96
N PRO A 244 2.59 3.12 -25.22
CA PRO A 244 2.55 4.44 -25.84
C PRO A 244 3.88 4.87 -26.47
N ALA A 245 4.98 4.13 -26.25
CA ALA A 245 6.32 4.52 -26.67
C ALA A 245 6.41 4.81 -28.18
N GLY A 246 5.87 3.90 -29.01
CA GLY A 246 5.88 4.05 -30.48
C GLY A 246 5.03 5.24 -30.95
N VAL A 247 3.88 5.47 -30.32
CA VAL A 247 2.99 6.58 -30.63
C VAL A 247 3.60 7.92 -30.21
N PHE A 248 4.23 7.98 -29.03
CA PHE A 248 4.94 9.18 -28.55
C PHE A 248 6.12 9.52 -29.45
N HIS A 249 6.88 8.52 -29.91
CA HIS A 249 7.93 8.75 -30.89
C HIS A 249 7.38 9.36 -32.18
N ALA A 250 6.32 8.77 -32.74
CA ALA A 250 5.70 9.30 -33.96
C ALA A 250 5.11 10.71 -33.76
N LEU A 251 4.51 10.98 -32.60
CA LEU A 251 3.98 12.29 -32.25
C LEU A 251 5.06 13.35 -32.17
N LEU A 252 6.18 13.06 -31.50
CA LEU A 252 7.29 14.00 -31.41
C LEU A 252 8.01 14.20 -32.74
N ASP A 253 8.12 13.16 -33.55
CA ASP A 253 8.70 13.29 -34.90
C ASP A 253 7.81 14.15 -35.80
N LYS A 254 6.47 13.96 -35.73
CA LYS A 254 5.50 14.72 -36.52
C LYS A 254 5.23 16.12 -35.97
N HIS A 255 5.13 16.35 -34.66
CA HIS A 255 4.68 17.63 -34.09
C HIS A 255 5.79 18.40 -33.37
N GLY A 256 6.97 17.81 -33.17
CA GLY A 256 8.09 18.47 -32.53
C GLY A 256 7.78 18.95 -31.11
N GLU A 257 8.20 20.17 -30.81
CA GLU A 257 8.06 20.80 -29.49
C GLU A 257 6.61 20.91 -29.02
N ALA A 258 5.64 21.06 -29.92
CA ALA A 258 4.23 21.19 -29.58
C ALA A 258 3.67 19.95 -28.85
N ALA A 259 4.25 18.76 -29.06
CA ALA A 259 3.85 17.53 -28.40
C ALA A 259 4.63 17.24 -27.09
N VAL A 260 5.72 17.97 -26.81
CA VAL A 260 6.57 17.73 -25.63
C VAL A 260 5.80 17.87 -24.31
N PRO A 261 4.93 18.89 -24.08
CA PRO A 261 4.19 19.00 -22.82
C PRO A 261 3.29 17.79 -22.54
N TYR A 262 2.62 17.29 -23.57
CA TYR A 262 1.77 16.10 -23.50
C TYR A 262 2.60 14.85 -23.18
N VAL A 263 3.66 14.57 -23.96
CA VAL A 263 4.50 13.39 -23.72
C VAL A 263 5.12 13.44 -22.33
N ARG A 264 5.58 14.61 -21.87
CA ARG A 264 6.17 14.80 -20.53
C ARG A 264 5.18 14.44 -19.42
N ARG A 265 3.90 14.80 -19.55
CA ARG A 265 2.87 14.44 -18.56
C ARG A 265 2.64 12.92 -18.50
N HIS A 266 2.84 12.23 -19.62
CA HIS A 266 2.55 10.81 -19.76
C HIS A 266 3.79 9.90 -19.84
N VAL A 267 5.00 10.38 -19.55
CA VAL A 267 6.21 9.52 -19.53
C VAL A 267 6.06 8.32 -18.58
N GLY A 268 5.26 8.44 -17.53
CA GLY A 268 4.94 7.36 -16.61
C GLY A 268 4.09 6.24 -17.21
N SER A 269 3.52 6.38 -18.40
CA SER A 269 2.83 5.29 -19.10
C SER A 269 3.77 4.51 -20.03
N VAL A 270 4.93 5.07 -20.38
CA VAL A 270 6.00 4.37 -21.08
C VAL A 270 6.69 3.42 -20.09
N ALA A 271 6.27 2.16 -20.09
CA ALA A 271 6.83 1.13 -19.22
C ALA A 271 7.80 0.25 -20.03
N PRO A 272 8.97 -0.10 -19.50
CA PRO A 272 9.71 -1.27 -20.00
C PRO A 272 8.90 -2.52 -19.60
N ARG A 273 7.85 -2.84 -20.38
CA ARG A 273 7.06 -4.06 -20.24
C ARG A 273 7.63 -5.14 -21.14
N GLN A 274 7.53 -6.38 -20.66
CA GLN A 274 8.03 -7.59 -21.32
C GLN A 274 7.69 -7.60 -22.83
N GLY A 275 8.72 -7.47 -23.69
CA GLY A 275 8.68 -7.98 -25.06
C GLY A 275 8.76 -6.99 -26.22
N LEU A 276 8.50 -5.68 -26.05
CA LEU A 276 8.62 -4.68 -27.14
C LEU A 276 9.89 -3.84 -26.96
N LEU A 277 11.04 -4.49 -27.06
CA LEU A 277 12.36 -3.87 -26.90
C LEU A 277 12.62 -2.81 -27.99
N GLY A 278 12.87 -1.56 -27.59
CA GLY A 278 13.61 -0.58 -28.40
C GLY A 278 12.85 0.67 -28.87
N ALA A 279 11.53 0.75 -28.68
CA ALA A 279 10.78 1.98 -28.98
C ALA A 279 11.10 3.10 -27.98
N GLU A 280 11.34 2.75 -26.71
CA GLU A 280 11.74 3.69 -25.66
C GLU A 280 13.14 4.26 -25.93
N ASP A 281 14.07 3.45 -26.40
CA ASP A 281 15.43 3.90 -26.73
C ASP A 281 15.43 4.89 -27.88
N LYS A 282 14.60 4.64 -28.92
CA LYS A 282 14.40 5.61 -30.01
C LYS A 282 13.82 6.92 -29.50
N LEU A 283 12.87 6.86 -28.55
CA LEU A 283 12.26 8.05 -27.94
C LEU A 283 13.29 8.86 -27.12
N ILE A 284 14.11 8.18 -26.31
CA ILE A 284 15.20 8.80 -25.54
C ILE A 284 16.22 9.44 -26.49
N ALA A 285 16.64 8.72 -27.54
CA ALA A 285 17.59 9.21 -28.52
C ALA A 285 17.05 10.43 -29.30
N LEU A 286 15.76 10.41 -29.66
CA LEU A 286 15.11 11.55 -30.32
C LEU A 286 15.11 12.79 -29.41
N ALA A 287 14.71 12.64 -28.14
CA ALA A 287 14.71 13.74 -27.17
C ALA A 287 16.11 14.33 -26.96
N ALA A 288 17.14 13.48 -26.87
CA ALA A 288 18.54 13.90 -26.78
C ALA A 288 18.99 14.67 -28.04
N LYS A 289 18.70 14.12 -29.24
CA LYS A 289 19.07 14.71 -30.53
C LYS A 289 18.42 16.08 -30.76
N ARG A 290 17.19 16.26 -30.29
CA ARG A 290 16.43 17.52 -30.44
C ARG A 290 16.70 18.53 -29.32
N GLY A 291 17.49 18.18 -28.30
CA GLY A 291 17.79 19.08 -27.18
C GLY A 291 16.66 19.26 -26.17
N TRP A 292 15.66 18.37 -26.15
CA TRP A 292 14.56 18.40 -25.17
C TRP A 292 15.01 17.78 -23.84
N LEU A 293 15.94 18.44 -23.16
CA LEU A 293 16.67 17.88 -22.02
C LEU A 293 15.76 17.44 -20.86
N GLU A 294 14.70 18.19 -20.56
CA GLU A 294 13.73 17.84 -19.52
C GLU A 294 12.98 16.53 -19.84
N LEU A 295 12.57 16.37 -21.10
CA LEU A 295 11.90 15.15 -21.57
C LEU A 295 12.88 13.97 -21.59
N TRP A 296 14.09 14.18 -22.09
CA TRP A 296 15.15 13.17 -22.10
C TRP A 296 15.46 12.66 -20.67
N ALA A 297 15.65 13.57 -19.72
CA ALA A 297 15.92 13.22 -18.33
C ALA A 297 14.74 12.48 -17.69
N ALA A 298 13.51 12.92 -17.96
CA ALA A 298 12.31 12.24 -17.47
C ALA A 298 12.18 10.82 -18.05
N LEU A 299 12.45 10.62 -19.33
CA LEU A 299 12.43 9.29 -19.98
C LEU A 299 13.51 8.36 -19.40
N LEU A 300 14.72 8.88 -19.15
CA LEU A 300 15.77 8.10 -18.48
C LEU A 300 15.35 7.63 -17.08
N ARG A 301 14.71 8.50 -16.29
CA ARG A 301 14.22 8.12 -14.95
C ARG A 301 13.08 7.10 -15.00
N THR A 302 12.14 7.28 -15.91
CA THR A 302 10.82 6.60 -15.88
C THR A 302 10.76 5.33 -16.72
N SER A 303 11.51 5.30 -17.82
CA SER A 303 11.25 4.42 -18.96
C SER A 303 12.48 3.63 -19.39
N ALA A 304 13.70 4.16 -19.18
CA ALA A 304 14.92 3.46 -19.57
C ALA A 304 15.10 2.14 -18.82
N THR A 305 15.74 1.18 -19.50
CA THR A 305 16.28 -0.02 -18.86
C THR A 305 17.39 0.36 -17.89
N HIS A 306 17.68 -0.54 -16.94
CA HIS A 306 18.75 -0.32 -15.96
C HIS A 306 20.11 -0.18 -16.65
N GLU A 307 20.34 -0.98 -17.70
CA GLU A 307 21.54 -0.97 -18.52
C GLU A 307 21.67 0.34 -19.29
N ARG A 308 20.59 0.80 -19.94
CA ARG A 308 20.59 2.07 -20.69
C ARG A 308 20.84 3.26 -19.77
N PHE A 309 20.17 3.31 -18.62
CA PHE A 309 20.36 4.36 -17.61
C PHE A 309 21.83 4.45 -17.19
N ASN A 310 22.45 3.33 -16.81
CA ASN A 310 23.84 3.29 -16.38
C ASN A 310 24.85 3.55 -17.51
N ALA A 311 24.54 3.14 -18.73
CA ALA A 311 25.37 3.46 -19.90
C ALA A 311 25.41 4.96 -20.16
N GLU A 312 24.25 5.64 -20.07
CA GLU A 312 24.14 7.08 -20.27
C GLU A 312 24.89 7.85 -19.17
N ILE A 313 24.72 7.48 -17.90
CA ILE A 313 25.46 8.09 -16.79
C ILE A 313 26.97 8.00 -17.01
N ARG A 314 27.48 6.81 -17.35
CA ARG A 314 28.92 6.62 -17.64
C ARG A 314 29.38 7.44 -18.84
N ALA A 315 28.56 7.57 -19.88
CA ALA A 315 28.89 8.38 -21.04
C ALA A 315 29.02 9.88 -20.68
N LEU A 316 28.08 10.40 -19.88
CA LEU A 316 28.12 11.80 -19.42
C LEU A 316 29.29 12.06 -18.47
N VAL A 317 29.62 11.10 -17.60
CA VAL A 317 30.81 11.18 -16.73
C VAL A 317 32.08 11.26 -17.57
N ARG A 318 32.26 10.41 -18.58
CA ARG A 318 33.42 10.45 -19.48
C ARG A 318 33.50 11.76 -20.27
N ALA A 319 32.36 12.31 -20.66
CA ALA A 319 32.28 13.58 -21.36
C ALA A 319 32.47 14.81 -20.44
N GLY A 320 32.46 14.63 -19.11
CA GLY A 320 32.50 15.72 -18.15
C GLY A 320 31.22 16.58 -18.12
N ASP A 321 30.09 16.09 -18.64
CA ASP A 321 28.85 16.85 -18.77
C ASP A 321 28.04 16.88 -17.47
N ARG A 322 28.54 17.68 -16.52
CA ARG A 322 27.89 17.88 -15.22
C ARG A 322 26.49 18.48 -15.34
N ALA A 323 26.25 19.34 -16.33
CA ALA A 323 24.97 20.02 -16.50
C ALA A 323 23.85 19.01 -16.76
N ARG A 324 24.07 18.05 -17.66
CA ARG A 324 23.10 16.98 -17.93
C ARG A 324 22.97 15.99 -16.78
N LEU A 325 24.06 15.67 -16.08
CA LEU A 325 24.02 14.81 -14.90
C LEU A 325 23.10 15.38 -13.81
N VAL A 326 23.01 16.70 -13.62
CA VAL A 326 22.12 17.31 -12.62
C VAL A 326 20.63 17.17 -12.97
N LEU A 327 20.28 16.99 -14.24
CA LEU A 327 18.88 16.90 -14.68
C LEU A 327 18.26 15.52 -14.46
N ILE A 328 19.07 14.46 -14.44
CA ILE A 328 18.63 13.07 -14.36
C ILE A 328 18.15 12.63 -12.97
N PRO A 329 18.79 12.93 -11.83
CA PRO A 329 18.48 12.31 -10.55
C PRO A 329 17.05 12.58 -10.09
N GLY A 330 16.51 11.68 -9.27
CA GLY A 330 15.18 11.76 -8.71
C GLY A 330 14.35 10.49 -8.93
N ARG A 331 13.11 10.52 -8.41
CA ARG A 331 12.18 9.41 -8.54
C ARG A 331 11.60 9.39 -9.95
N GLY A 332 11.61 8.21 -10.57
CA GLY A 332 11.06 8.01 -11.91
C GLY A 332 9.55 7.78 -11.90
N ARG A 333 9.01 7.14 -10.86
CA ARG A 333 7.56 7.01 -10.67
C ARG A 333 7.23 7.11 -9.19
N GLU A 334 6.08 7.69 -8.88
CA GLU A 334 5.50 7.63 -7.54
C GLU A 334 4.07 7.10 -7.66
N ALA A 335 3.77 6.06 -6.88
CA ALA A 335 2.41 5.60 -6.66
C ALA A 335 1.99 6.07 -5.27
N HIS A 336 0.89 6.81 -5.20
CA HIS A 336 0.33 7.28 -3.95
C HIS A 336 -0.98 6.55 -3.66
N GLY A 337 -1.18 6.17 -2.42
CA GLY A 337 -2.48 5.72 -1.90
C GLY A 337 -2.69 6.27 -0.49
N PRO A 338 -3.89 6.11 0.09
CA PRO A 338 -4.16 6.56 1.46
C PRO A 338 -3.16 5.94 2.44
N GLY A 339 -2.28 6.77 3.01
CA GLY A 339 -1.27 6.34 3.99
C GLY A 339 -0.02 5.66 3.44
N TRP A 340 0.19 5.58 2.13
CA TRP A 340 1.42 5.01 1.55
C TRP A 340 1.86 5.73 0.26
N SER A 341 3.16 5.74 0.02
CA SER A 341 3.77 6.26 -1.22
C SER A 341 4.92 5.35 -1.63
N VAL A 342 4.87 4.78 -2.83
CA VAL A 342 5.93 3.94 -3.39
C VAL A 342 6.60 4.70 -4.53
N GLY A 343 7.84 5.11 -4.32
CA GLY A 343 8.69 5.70 -5.35
C GLY A 343 9.58 4.65 -6.00
N ARG A 344 9.68 4.64 -7.34
CA ARG A 344 10.68 3.86 -8.08
C ARG A 344 11.81 4.78 -8.54
N THR A 345 13.02 4.49 -8.08
CA THR A 345 14.26 5.16 -8.50
C THR A 345 15.10 4.18 -9.31
N GLN A 346 15.69 4.62 -10.42
CA GLN A 346 16.67 3.83 -11.17
C GLN A 346 17.96 3.74 -10.36
N LEU A 347 18.42 2.54 -10.03
CA LEU A 347 19.68 2.38 -9.30
C LEU A 347 20.87 2.53 -10.26
N LEU A 348 21.97 3.05 -9.73
CA LEU A 348 23.27 2.92 -10.40
C LEU A 348 23.80 1.50 -10.22
N THR A 349 24.63 1.03 -11.15
CA THR A 349 25.54 -0.10 -10.88
C THR A 349 26.72 0.38 -10.04
N ASP A 350 27.38 -0.52 -9.32
CA ASP A 350 28.59 -0.18 -8.56
C ASP A 350 29.67 0.50 -9.44
N GLU A 351 29.85 0.04 -10.68
CA GLU A 351 30.78 0.64 -11.64
C GLU A 351 30.40 2.09 -12.00
N ALA A 352 29.13 2.33 -12.33
CA ALA A 352 28.65 3.67 -12.68
C ALA A 352 28.69 4.62 -11.47
N ALA A 353 28.38 4.11 -10.28
CA ALA A 353 28.47 4.85 -9.03
C ALA A 353 29.92 5.23 -8.70
N CYS A 354 30.89 4.31 -8.87
CA CYS A 354 32.32 4.60 -8.70
C CYS A 354 32.80 5.66 -9.69
N ALA A 355 32.45 5.52 -10.98
CA ALA A 355 32.84 6.49 -12.00
C ALA A 355 32.27 7.89 -11.71
N LEU A 356 30.99 7.96 -11.34
CA LEU A 356 30.34 9.22 -10.96
C LEU A 356 30.95 9.82 -9.70
N TYR A 357 31.27 9.01 -8.69
CA TYR A 357 31.90 9.45 -7.46
C TYR A 357 33.31 10.00 -7.70
N ALA A 358 34.11 9.33 -8.51
CA ALA A 358 35.47 9.75 -8.83
C ALA A 358 35.51 11.10 -9.56
N ALA A 359 34.57 11.33 -10.48
CA ALA A 359 34.50 12.58 -11.24
C ALA A 359 33.76 13.70 -10.49
N PHE A 360 32.65 13.37 -9.82
CA PHE A 360 31.71 14.34 -9.25
C PHE A 360 31.15 13.87 -7.89
N PRO A 361 31.97 13.82 -6.82
CA PRO A 361 31.57 13.24 -5.53
C PRO A 361 30.34 13.94 -4.91
N ALA A 362 30.21 15.26 -5.11
CA ALA A 362 29.06 16.03 -4.65
C ALA A 362 27.71 15.56 -5.24
N LEU A 363 27.71 15.00 -6.46
CA LEU A 363 26.49 14.47 -7.08
C LEU A 363 26.02 13.19 -6.38
N VAL A 364 26.95 12.30 -6.00
CA VAL A 364 26.65 11.07 -5.26
C VAL A 364 26.18 11.37 -3.84
N ARG A 365 26.80 12.36 -3.17
CA ARG A 365 26.40 12.79 -1.81
C ARG A 365 25.03 13.46 -1.76
N GLY A 366 24.61 14.11 -2.85
CA GLY A 366 23.36 14.85 -2.94
C GLY A 366 22.34 14.18 -3.87
N PRO A 367 22.14 14.68 -5.09
CA PRO A 367 21.03 14.24 -5.96
C PRO A 367 21.00 12.73 -6.26
N TYR A 368 22.17 12.09 -6.43
CA TYR A 368 22.26 10.66 -6.73
C TYR A 368 22.27 9.76 -5.50
N ARG A 369 22.16 10.31 -4.28
CA ARG A 369 22.22 9.53 -3.04
C ARG A 369 21.20 8.40 -3.02
N LEU A 370 19.97 8.66 -3.48
CA LEU A 370 18.93 7.62 -3.59
C LEU A 370 19.22 6.57 -4.66
N HIS A 371 20.02 6.89 -5.68
CA HIS A 371 20.40 5.97 -6.75
C HIS A 371 21.50 4.99 -6.33
N VAL A 372 22.17 5.24 -5.20
CA VAL A 372 23.15 4.34 -4.56
C VAL A 372 22.58 3.66 -3.32
N THR A 373 21.27 3.39 -3.30
CA THR A 373 20.63 2.61 -2.22
C THR A 373 20.71 1.11 -2.53
N PRO A 374 21.39 0.30 -1.72
CA PRO A 374 21.38 -1.16 -1.83
C PRO A 374 19.97 -1.75 -2.00
N TRP A 375 19.84 -2.69 -2.93
CA TRP A 375 18.64 -3.45 -3.22
C TRP A 375 19.01 -4.92 -3.46
N TRP A 376 18.04 -5.83 -3.59
CA TRP A 376 18.30 -7.28 -3.68
C TRP A 376 19.25 -7.71 -4.82
N ARG A 377 19.43 -6.87 -5.86
CA ARG A 377 20.20 -7.14 -7.08
C ARG A 377 21.48 -6.32 -7.17
N GLU A 378 21.56 -5.19 -6.46
CA GLU A 378 22.66 -4.24 -6.60
C GLU A 378 23.05 -3.70 -5.23
N SER A 379 24.35 -3.64 -4.97
CA SER A 379 24.96 -3.07 -3.78
C SER A 379 26.30 -2.48 -4.20
N PHE A 380 26.91 -1.67 -3.34
CA PHE A 380 27.97 -0.75 -3.77
C PHE A 380 29.30 -0.98 -3.04
N PRO A 381 29.92 -2.18 -3.11
CA PRO A 381 31.17 -2.46 -2.40
C PRO A 381 32.36 -1.65 -2.94
N GLY A 382 32.42 -1.40 -4.24
CA GLY A 382 33.42 -0.54 -4.87
C GLY A 382 33.29 0.91 -4.41
N LEU A 383 32.08 1.45 -4.42
CA LEU A 383 31.81 2.80 -3.92
C LEU A 383 32.16 2.92 -2.43
N ALA A 384 31.80 1.91 -1.62
CA ALA A 384 32.15 1.88 -0.21
C ALA A 384 33.67 1.95 0.00
N ARG A 385 34.45 1.16 -0.75
CA ARG A 385 35.92 1.22 -0.70
C ARG A 385 36.46 2.58 -1.12
N ALA A 386 35.93 3.16 -2.19
CA ALA A 386 36.36 4.47 -2.67
C ALA A 386 36.05 5.58 -1.64
N ALA A 387 34.87 5.55 -1.03
CA ALA A 387 34.47 6.49 0.02
C ALA A 387 35.32 6.34 1.29
N ILE A 388 35.62 5.10 1.72
CA ILE A 388 36.51 4.82 2.85
C ILE A 388 37.92 5.38 2.56
N ALA A 389 38.47 5.08 1.38
CA ALA A 389 39.81 5.56 0.99
C ALA A 389 39.89 7.09 0.92
N ALA A 390 38.80 7.75 0.56
CA ALA A 390 38.70 9.21 0.50
C ALA A 390 38.39 9.87 1.86
N GLY A 391 38.17 9.11 2.93
CA GLY A 391 37.73 9.65 4.23
C GLY A 391 36.34 10.28 4.21
N ASP A 392 35.46 9.84 3.30
CA ASP A 392 34.11 10.36 3.11
C ASP A 392 33.12 9.72 4.07
N ASP A 393 33.21 10.12 5.34
CA ASP A 393 32.46 9.50 6.42
C ASP A 393 30.93 9.61 6.23
N ASP A 394 30.43 10.70 5.65
CA ASP A 394 28.99 10.87 5.40
C ASP A 394 28.44 9.81 4.46
N LEU A 395 29.15 9.56 3.35
CA LEU A 395 28.75 8.56 2.37
C LEU A 395 28.91 7.15 2.92
N VAL A 396 30.01 6.88 3.64
CA VAL A 396 30.22 5.58 4.29
C VAL A 396 29.09 5.27 5.28
N ASP A 397 28.75 6.22 6.15
CA ASP A 397 27.69 6.06 7.15
C ASP A 397 26.31 5.91 6.49
N TYR A 398 26.08 6.57 5.35
CA TYR A 398 24.88 6.36 4.53
C TYR A 398 24.79 4.97 3.93
N LEU A 399 25.87 4.48 3.30
CA LEU A 399 25.90 3.14 2.72
C LEU A 399 25.72 2.09 3.82
N ALA A 400 26.36 2.28 4.97
CA ALA A 400 26.18 1.45 6.16
C ALA A 400 24.72 1.41 6.63
N SER A 401 24.02 2.54 6.67
CA SER A 401 22.60 2.56 7.09
C SER A 401 21.70 1.71 6.18
N ARG A 402 21.98 1.71 4.87
CA ARG A 402 21.18 0.93 3.92
C ARG A 402 21.54 -0.55 3.95
N VAL A 403 22.84 -0.87 4.03
CA VAL A 403 23.31 -2.25 4.11
C VAL A 403 22.88 -2.90 5.42
N ALA A 404 23.00 -2.21 6.56
CA ALA A 404 22.62 -2.72 7.88
C ALA A 404 21.11 -2.83 8.12
N ALA A 405 20.28 -2.45 7.15
CA ALA A 405 18.82 -2.61 7.21
C ALA A 405 18.30 -3.85 6.46
N ASN A 406 19.15 -4.49 5.63
CA ASN A 406 18.74 -5.57 4.75
C ASN A 406 19.35 -6.93 5.19
N PRO A 407 18.54 -7.96 5.49
CA PRO A 407 19.05 -9.26 5.90
C PRO A 407 19.65 -10.08 4.75
N GLN A 408 19.34 -9.77 3.49
CA GLN A 408 19.65 -10.64 2.35
C GLN A 408 19.97 -9.85 1.08
N GLY A 409 20.91 -10.36 0.28
CA GLY A 409 21.20 -9.86 -1.06
C GLY A 409 22.14 -10.79 -1.82
N GLY A 410 22.37 -10.50 -3.10
CA GLY A 410 23.32 -11.25 -3.93
C GLY A 410 24.79 -11.04 -3.52
N PRO A 411 25.75 -11.58 -4.29
CA PRO A 411 27.18 -11.52 -3.97
C PRO A 411 27.72 -10.09 -3.74
N SER A 412 27.24 -9.10 -4.48
CA SER A 412 27.62 -7.69 -4.28
C SER A 412 27.19 -7.14 -2.92
N HIS A 413 26.07 -7.62 -2.37
CA HIS A 413 25.59 -7.23 -1.04
C HIS A 413 26.49 -7.80 0.05
N ALA A 414 26.82 -9.10 -0.02
CA ALA A 414 27.75 -9.72 0.92
C ALA A 414 29.11 -9.00 0.95
N ALA A 415 29.65 -8.68 -0.23
CA ALA A 415 30.89 -7.90 -0.33
C ALA A 415 30.78 -6.51 0.32
N ALA A 416 29.63 -5.82 0.18
CA ALA A 416 29.41 -4.52 0.81
C ALA A 416 29.30 -4.63 2.33
N VAL A 417 28.62 -5.68 2.83
CA VAL A 417 28.56 -6.01 4.27
C VAL A 417 29.97 -6.18 4.84
N ASP A 418 30.81 -6.96 4.17
CA ASP A 418 32.17 -7.24 4.65
C ASP A 418 33.06 -6.01 4.65
N VAL A 419 33.07 -5.23 3.56
CA VAL A 419 33.86 -3.97 3.47
C VAL A 419 33.50 -3.02 4.60
N LEU A 420 32.20 -2.81 4.84
CA LEU A 420 31.73 -1.89 5.86
C LEU A 420 31.96 -2.45 7.27
N ALA A 421 31.70 -3.73 7.52
CA ALA A 421 31.95 -4.33 8.83
C ALA A 421 33.42 -4.21 9.24
N VAL A 422 34.35 -4.55 8.34
CA VAL A 422 35.79 -4.44 8.58
C VAL A 422 36.21 -2.99 8.83
N HIS A 423 35.61 -2.02 8.12
CA HIS A 423 35.86 -0.61 8.35
C HIS A 423 35.46 -0.18 9.77
N TYR A 424 34.23 -0.47 10.19
CA TYR A 424 33.74 -0.10 11.52
C TYR A 424 34.51 -0.79 12.65
N GLU A 425 34.93 -2.05 12.48
CA GLU A 425 35.74 -2.77 13.47
C GLU A 425 37.10 -2.12 13.72
N ARG A 426 37.68 -1.48 12.71
CA ARG A 426 39.00 -0.81 12.80
C ARG A 426 38.93 0.59 13.41
N LEU A 427 37.74 1.15 13.60
CA LEU A 427 37.58 2.47 14.20
C LEU A 427 37.94 2.44 15.69
N ALA A 428 38.65 3.48 16.14
CA ALA A 428 38.81 3.77 17.56
C ALA A 428 37.43 3.95 18.22
N GLU A 429 37.32 3.64 19.52
CA GLU A 429 36.02 3.55 20.20
C GLU A 429 35.16 4.82 20.07
N ALA A 430 35.72 6.00 20.32
CA ALA A 430 34.99 7.26 20.18
C ALA A 430 34.44 7.46 18.74
N ALA A 431 35.29 7.22 17.73
CA ALA A 431 34.88 7.33 16.33
C ALA A 431 33.85 6.26 15.94
N PHE A 432 34.00 5.03 16.44
CA PHE A 432 33.04 3.95 16.23
C PHE A 432 31.66 4.36 16.74
N VAL A 433 31.57 4.80 17.99
CA VAL A 433 30.29 5.11 18.65
C VAL A 433 29.53 6.21 17.91
N THR A 434 30.20 7.34 17.63
CA THR A 434 29.59 8.47 16.93
C THR A 434 29.13 8.07 15.51
N ARG A 435 29.97 7.33 14.77
CA ARG A 435 29.65 6.94 13.39
C ARG A 435 28.59 5.85 13.30
N ALA A 436 28.63 4.87 14.20
CA ALA A 436 27.65 3.80 14.28
C ALA A 436 26.26 4.36 14.60
N ALA A 437 26.15 5.28 15.56
CA ALA A 437 24.90 5.96 15.87
C ALA A 437 24.38 6.76 14.66
N ARG A 438 25.22 7.54 13.99
CA ARG A 438 24.85 8.26 12.75
C ARG A 438 24.34 7.33 11.65
N ALA A 439 25.01 6.21 11.42
CA ALA A 439 24.56 5.22 10.43
C ALA A 439 23.20 4.61 10.83
N LEU A 440 23.04 4.19 12.08
CA LEU A 440 21.79 3.60 12.57
C LEU A 440 20.62 4.58 12.53
N SER A 441 20.82 5.85 12.90
CA SER A 441 19.76 6.87 12.88
C SER A 441 19.34 7.30 11.47
N ARG A 442 20.13 6.95 10.44
CA ARG A 442 19.78 7.11 9.02
C ARG A 442 18.98 5.95 8.44
N ILE A 443 18.74 4.89 9.21
CA ILE A 443 17.86 3.80 8.78
C ILE A 443 16.43 4.34 8.74
N PRO A 444 15.73 4.23 7.60
CA PRO A 444 14.35 4.74 7.50
C PRO A 444 13.41 3.92 8.40
N ALA A 445 12.34 4.58 8.86
CA ALA A 445 11.20 3.90 9.46
C ALA A 445 10.74 2.72 8.58
N PHE A 446 10.41 1.59 9.22
CA PHE A 446 10.03 0.34 8.55
C PHE A 446 11.07 -0.25 7.59
N GLY A 447 12.32 0.25 7.60
CA GLY A 447 13.41 -0.30 6.79
C GLY A 447 13.84 -1.72 7.19
N ILE A 448 13.62 -2.11 8.44
CA ILE A 448 13.91 -3.44 8.98
C ILE A 448 12.60 -4.20 9.14
N TRP A 449 12.39 -5.20 8.28
CA TRP A 449 11.18 -6.03 8.27
C TRP A 449 11.30 -7.28 9.15
N HIS A 450 12.49 -7.86 9.25
CA HIS A 450 12.71 -9.12 9.98
C HIS A 450 14.04 -9.09 10.76
N TYR A 451 14.02 -8.49 11.94
CA TYR A 451 15.22 -8.26 12.75
C TYR A 451 16.02 -9.52 13.12
N PRO A 452 15.42 -10.66 13.53
CA PRO A 452 16.20 -11.85 13.85
C PRO A 452 17.08 -12.33 12.67
N ALA A 453 16.47 -12.51 11.49
CA ALA A 453 17.20 -12.84 10.27
C ALA A 453 18.24 -11.77 9.87
N LEU A 454 18.02 -10.49 10.18
CA LEU A 454 18.98 -9.42 9.91
C LEU A 454 20.27 -9.63 10.71
N VAL A 455 20.17 -9.75 12.03
CA VAL A 455 21.37 -9.94 12.88
C VAL A 455 22.02 -11.31 12.67
N GLU A 456 21.25 -12.32 12.25
CA GLU A 456 21.74 -13.65 11.90
C GLU A 456 22.55 -13.66 10.59
N LYS A 457 22.13 -12.90 9.56
CA LYS A 457 22.72 -13.00 8.22
C LYS A 457 23.63 -11.83 7.84
N ASN A 458 23.52 -10.70 8.53
CA ASN A 458 24.26 -9.49 8.21
C ASN A 458 25.24 -9.16 9.34
N ARG A 459 26.53 -9.43 9.09
CA ARG A 459 27.61 -9.21 10.06
C ARG A 459 27.71 -7.75 10.50
N LEU A 460 27.54 -6.79 9.58
CA LEU A 460 27.53 -5.36 9.91
C LEU A 460 26.37 -5.04 10.87
N ALA A 461 25.17 -5.51 10.57
CA ALA A 461 24.03 -5.31 11.47
C ALA A 461 24.29 -5.92 12.85
N ARG A 462 24.84 -7.14 12.93
CA ARG A 462 25.21 -7.78 14.20
C ARG A 462 26.24 -6.96 14.99
N LEU A 463 27.26 -6.44 14.32
CA LEU A 463 28.28 -5.58 14.92
C LEU A 463 27.64 -4.32 15.55
N LEU A 464 26.78 -3.64 14.79
CA LEU A 464 26.20 -2.36 15.19
C LEU A 464 25.09 -2.50 16.24
N PHE A 465 24.26 -3.55 16.13
CA PHE A 465 23.09 -3.75 17.00
C PHE A 465 23.38 -4.61 18.24
N GLU A 466 24.17 -5.67 18.14
CA GLU A 466 24.30 -6.68 19.20
C GLU A 466 25.66 -6.66 19.89
N HIS A 467 26.75 -6.65 19.13
CA HIS A 467 28.10 -6.83 19.71
C HIS A 467 28.69 -5.58 20.37
N SER A 468 28.17 -4.40 20.03
CA SER A 468 28.78 -3.13 20.46
C SER A 468 27.93 -2.33 21.46
N THR A 469 26.92 -2.95 22.07
CA THR A 469 25.95 -2.27 22.95
C THR A 469 26.61 -1.46 24.07
N ALA A 470 27.58 -2.05 24.78
CA ALA A 470 28.28 -1.36 25.88
C ALA A 470 29.20 -0.21 25.43
N ARG A 471 29.63 -0.19 24.16
CA ARG A 471 30.50 0.89 23.61
C ARG A 471 29.73 2.21 23.51
N TYR A 472 28.44 2.16 23.20
CA TYR A 472 27.63 3.38 23.05
C TYR A 472 27.51 4.20 24.34
N LEU A 473 27.72 3.60 25.52
CA LEU A 473 27.76 4.33 26.79
C LEU A 473 28.97 5.28 26.92
N ALA A 474 29.91 5.26 25.97
CA ALA A 474 31.01 6.22 25.91
C ALA A 474 30.56 7.62 25.44
N ASP A 475 29.39 7.75 24.79
CA ASP A 475 28.90 9.02 24.27
C ASP A 475 27.38 9.14 24.45
N GLY A 476 26.95 10.00 25.39
CA GLY A 476 25.54 10.25 25.67
C GLY A 476 24.79 10.88 24.49
N ALA A 477 25.45 11.62 23.61
CA ALA A 477 24.82 12.20 22.42
C ALA A 477 24.49 11.11 21.39
N ALA A 478 25.41 10.15 21.20
CA ALA A 478 25.16 8.99 20.35
C ALA A 478 23.95 8.17 20.83
N VAL A 479 23.78 7.99 22.15
CA VAL A 479 22.58 7.33 22.70
C VAL A 479 21.30 8.12 22.42
N ARG A 480 21.36 9.46 22.50
CA ARG A 480 20.22 10.32 22.14
C ARG A 480 19.80 10.12 20.69
N ASP A 481 20.77 10.11 19.76
CA ASP A 481 20.52 9.87 18.34
C ASP A 481 19.78 8.54 18.10
N LEU A 482 20.10 7.50 18.89
CA LEU A 482 19.42 6.20 18.81
C LEU A 482 17.96 6.28 19.31
N LEU A 483 17.72 7.00 20.42
CA LEU A 483 16.39 7.18 21.00
C LEU A 483 15.46 8.01 20.11
N GLU A 484 16.01 9.00 19.39
CA GLU A 484 15.27 9.87 18.47
C GLU A 484 15.07 9.25 17.07
N SER A 485 15.73 8.12 16.78
CA SER A 485 15.65 7.46 15.48
C SER A 485 14.22 7.13 15.06
N SER A 486 13.89 7.35 13.78
CA SER A 486 12.59 6.98 13.21
C SER A 486 12.36 5.46 13.10
N GLN A 487 13.43 4.66 13.23
CA GLN A 487 13.36 3.21 13.15
C GLN A 487 13.23 2.60 14.56
N ILE A 488 12.13 1.86 14.79
CA ILE A 488 11.81 1.27 16.09
C ILE A 488 12.94 0.38 16.62
N HIS A 489 13.59 -0.43 15.78
CA HIS A 489 14.66 -1.33 16.22
C HIS A 489 15.91 -0.57 16.73
N VAL A 490 16.15 0.63 16.20
CA VAL A 490 17.22 1.51 16.65
C VAL A 490 16.85 2.18 17.99
N GLN A 491 15.59 2.58 18.17
CA GLN A 491 15.10 3.03 19.47
C GLN A 491 15.18 1.93 20.54
N LEU A 492 14.83 0.69 20.18
CA LEU A 492 14.94 -0.46 21.09
C LEU A 492 16.38 -0.74 21.51
N LEU A 493 17.35 -0.54 20.60
CA LEU A 493 18.76 -0.57 20.94
C LEU A 493 19.09 0.50 21.98
N GLY A 494 18.63 1.75 21.80
CA GLY A 494 18.82 2.83 22.79
C GLY A 494 18.26 2.48 24.17
N PHE A 495 17.02 1.97 24.24
CA PHE A 495 16.44 1.50 25.51
C PHE A 495 17.22 0.34 26.13
N ARG A 496 17.67 -0.61 25.30
CA ARG A 496 18.48 -1.74 25.77
C ARG A 496 19.80 -1.28 26.36
N ILE A 497 20.50 -0.34 25.72
CA ILE A 497 21.77 0.24 26.20
C ILE A 497 21.56 0.92 27.55
N LEU A 498 20.54 1.77 27.68
CA LEU A 498 20.27 2.49 28.93
C LEU A 498 19.74 1.59 30.05
N GLY A 499 19.13 0.46 29.71
CA GLY A 499 18.64 -0.53 30.67
C GLY A 499 19.71 -1.53 31.15
N GLN A 500 20.95 -1.44 30.67
CA GLN A 500 22.04 -2.30 31.13
C GLN A 500 22.40 -2.01 32.59
N ASP A 501 22.86 -3.04 33.30
CA ASP A 501 23.44 -2.89 34.63
C ASP A 501 24.91 -2.42 34.53
N ASP A 502 25.09 -1.24 33.93
CA ASP A 502 26.39 -0.56 33.77
C ASP A 502 26.31 0.80 34.51
N PRO A 503 27.29 1.15 35.35
CA PRO A 503 27.27 2.39 36.12
C PRO A 503 27.20 3.66 35.25
N ARG A 504 27.62 3.59 33.99
CA ARG A 504 27.53 4.69 33.02
C ARG A 504 26.12 4.89 32.48
N ALA A 505 25.26 3.86 32.53
CA ALA A 505 23.91 3.92 31.96
C ALA A 505 22.98 4.86 32.74
N ALA A 506 23.04 4.87 34.07
CA ALA A 506 22.18 5.69 34.92
C ALA A 506 22.31 7.21 34.67
N PRO A 507 23.52 7.82 34.67
CA PRO A 507 23.66 9.25 34.38
C PRO A 507 23.21 9.61 32.95
N ILE A 508 23.48 8.75 31.96
CA ILE A 508 23.06 9.01 30.58
C ILE A 508 21.53 8.88 30.44
N ALA A 509 20.92 7.90 31.11
CA ALA A 509 19.47 7.74 31.12
C ALA A 509 18.78 8.94 31.80
N ALA A 510 19.35 9.45 32.89
CA ALA A 510 18.86 10.65 33.58
C ALA A 510 18.96 11.91 32.70
N ALA A 511 20.03 12.04 31.92
CA ALA A 511 20.19 13.17 30.97
C ALA A 511 19.14 13.19 29.84
N HIS A 512 18.47 12.06 29.56
CA HIS A 512 17.49 11.92 28.47
C HIS A 512 16.08 11.55 28.97
N VAL A 513 15.73 12.00 30.17
CA VAL A 513 14.41 11.78 30.79
C VAL A 513 13.27 12.34 29.96
N ASP A 514 13.49 13.42 29.21
CA ASP A 514 12.52 14.00 28.27
C ASP A 514 12.01 12.97 27.24
N LEU A 515 12.94 12.21 26.66
CA LEU A 515 12.63 11.16 25.67
C LEU A 515 12.07 9.90 26.34
N LEU A 516 12.62 9.49 27.48
CA LEU A 516 12.19 8.29 28.19
C LEU A 516 10.79 8.43 28.80
N ALA A 517 10.47 9.58 29.41
CA ALA A 517 9.17 9.82 30.03
C ALA A 517 8.02 9.74 29.01
N ALA A 518 8.25 10.21 27.77
CA ALA A 518 7.27 10.14 26.69
C ALA A 518 6.87 8.68 26.33
N THR A 519 7.73 7.70 26.63
CA THR A 519 7.43 6.27 26.36
C THR A 519 6.31 5.72 27.23
N LEU A 520 6.07 6.31 28.41
CA LEU A 520 5.01 5.89 29.33
C LEU A 520 3.63 6.09 28.71
N LEU A 521 3.41 7.22 28.01
CA LEU A 521 2.09 7.62 27.54
C LEU A 521 1.84 7.32 26.06
N ARG A 522 2.89 7.10 25.25
CA ARG A 522 2.72 6.75 23.83
C ARG A 522 2.30 5.29 23.63
N ARG A 523 1.66 4.99 22.50
CA ARG A 523 1.31 3.62 22.12
C ARG A 523 2.56 2.83 21.74
N MET A 524 2.80 1.70 22.40
CA MET A 524 3.96 0.82 22.15
C MET A 524 3.56 -0.65 22.27
N ARG A 525 4.33 -1.54 21.62
CA ARG A 525 4.20 -2.98 21.85
C ARG A 525 4.71 -3.34 23.26
N PRO A 526 4.12 -4.34 23.94
CA PRO A 526 4.50 -4.70 25.31
C PRO A 526 6.01 -4.97 25.49
N GLY A 527 6.63 -5.75 24.60
CA GLY A 527 8.07 -6.05 24.67
C GLY A 527 8.96 -4.81 24.54
N SER A 528 8.59 -3.88 23.64
CA SER A 528 9.28 -2.59 23.49
C SER A 528 9.17 -1.73 24.75
N ARG A 529 8.01 -1.77 25.40
CA ARG A 529 7.75 -1.00 26.63
C ARG A 529 8.56 -1.53 27.81
N ARG A 530 8.75 -2.85 27.93
CA ARG A 530 9.61 -3.45 28.96
C ARG A 530 11.07 -2.97 28.87
N LEU A 531 11.60 -2.83 27.65
CA LEU A 531 12.93 -2.25 27.45
C LEU A 531 12.97 -0.78 27.90
N ALA A 532 11.95 0.01 27.55
CA ALA A 532 11.85 1.39 28.02
C ALA A 532 11.72 1.49 29.55
N PHE A 533 11.01 0.57 30.20
CA PHE A 533 10.93 0.50 31.67
C PHE A 533 12.29 0.21 32.32
N ALA A 534 13.12 -0.63 31.71
CA ALA A 534 14.49 -0.85 32.19
C ALA A 534 15.33 0.43 32.10
N ALA A 535 15.24 1.18 30.99
CA ALA A 535 15.90 2.48 30.85
C ALA A 535 15.38 3.53 31.86
N LEU A 536 14.06 3.60 32.06
CA LEU A 536 13.43 4.47 33.08
C LEU A 536 13.88 4.11 34.50
N ARG A 537 14.04 2.81 34.80
CA ARG A 537 14.60 2.35 36.08
C ARG A 537 16.03 2.83 36.26
N SER A 538 16.84 2.75 35.21
CA SER A 538 18.23 3.23 35.21
C SER A 538 18.30 4.73 35.49
N ALA A 539 17.48 5.54 34.80
CA ALA A 539 17.36 6.98 35.04
C ALA A 539 16.96 7.30 36.49
N ALA A 540 15.92 6.64 37.00
CA ALA A 540 15.44 6.87 38.37
C ALA A 540 16.42 6.43 39.47
N ARG A 541 17.45 5.63 39.15
CA ARG A 541 18.52 5.28 40.11
C ARG A 541 19.56 6.38 40.28
N HIS A 542 19.68 7.31 39.32
CA HIS A 542 20.74 8.31 39.31
C HIS A 542 20.60 9.32 40.46
N ASP A 543 19.44 9.98 40.56
CA ASP A 543 19.17 10.99 41.57
C ASP A 543 17.66 11.11 41.89
N GLU A 544 17.34 11.69 43.05
CA GLU A 544 15.96 11.82 43.53
C GLU A 544 15.11 12.79 42.67
N ALA A 545 15.71 13.83 42.08
CA ALA A 545 14.97 14.80 41.27
C ALA A 545 14.46 14.16 39.98
N THR A 546 15.32 13.39 39.31
CA THR A 546 14.96 12.55 38.16
C THR A 546 13.87 11.53 38.53
N ALA A 547 14.03 10.82 39.65
CA ALA A 547 13.04 9.86 40.14
C ALA A 547 11.68 10.51 40.37
N ARG A 548 11.65 11.71 40.99
CA ARG A 548 10.43 12.48 41.24
C ARG A 548 9.73 12.89 39.94
N ALA A 549 10.49 13.37 38.95
CA ALA A 549 9.96 13.76 37.65
C ALA A 549 9.31 12.59 36.90
N LEU A 550 9.91 11.41 36.96
CA LEU A 550 9.39 10.20 36.33
C LEU A 550 8.18 9.61 37.06
N LEU A 551 8.20 9.60 38.39
CA LEU A 551 7.17 8.96 39.21
C LEU A 551 5.76 9.52 38.96
N GLY A 552 5.63 10.83 38.75
CA GLY A 552 4.35 11.44 38.37
C GLY A 552 3.77 10.83 37.09
N ARG A 553 4.58 10.78 36.02
CA ARG A 553 4.19 10.19 34.73
C ARG A 553 3.93 8.69 34.82
N MET A 554 4.65 7.97 35.67
CA MET A 554 4.41 6.54 35.91
C MET A 554 3.04 6.30 36.54
N ARG A 555 2.63 7.14 37.51
CA ARG A 555 1.29 7.09 38.11
C ARG A 555 0.21 7.44 37.08
N ASP A 556 0.41 8.47 36.27
CA ASP A 556 -0.53 8.82 35.20
C ASP A 556 -0.75 7.65 34.22
N ALA A 557 0.31 6.90 33.92
CA ALA A 557 0.24 5.76 33.01
C ALA A 557 -0.60 4.59 33.55
N LEU A 558 -0.81 4.47 34.87
CA LEU A 558 -1.72 3.47 35.47
C LEU A 558 -3.19 3.74 35.12
N ALA A 559 -3.54 4.99 34.79
CA ALA A 559 -4.90 5.39 34.43
C ALA A 559 -5.23 5.22 32.94
N LEU A 560 -4.28 4.73 32.13
CA LEU A 560 -4.50 4.56 30.69
C LEU A 560 -5.51 3.42 30.41
N PRO A 561 -6.50 3.62 29.53
CA PRO A 561 -7.51 2.60 29.21
C PRO A 561 -6.99 1.48 28.27
N ASP A 562 -5.67 1.30 28.17
CA ASP A 562 -5.05 0.30 27.27
C ASP A 562 -4.96 -1.07 27.95
N ARG A 563 -5.85 -1.99 27.57
CA ARG A 563 -5.85 -3.38 28.07
C ARG A 563 -4.56 -4.17 27.79
N ARG A 564 -3.71 -3.68 26.87
CA ARG A 564 -2.42 -4.32 26.54
C ARG A 564 -1.22 -3.66 27.24
N TYR A 565 -1.49 -2.70 28.13
CA TYR A 565 -0.46 -2.08 28.94
C TYR A 565 0.06 -3.09 29.99
N PRO A 566 1.38 -3.30 30.13
CA PRO A 566 1.95 -4.18 31.14
C PRO A 566 1.94 -3.48 32.52
N VAL A 567 0.77 -3.45 33.15
CA VAL A 567 0.54 -2.72 34.40
C VAL A 567 1.38 -3.29 35.55
N GLU A 568 1.56 -4.60 35.61
CA GLU A 568 2.34 -5.27 36.65
C GLU A 568 3.82 -4.85 36.60
N ASP A 569 4.39 -4.79 35.39
CA ASP A 569 5.76 -4.32 35.18
C ASP A 569 5.92 -2.84 35.57
N LEU A 570 4.90 -2.02 35.33
CA LEU A 570 4.87 -0.60 35.72
C LEU A 570 4.75 -0.43 37.24
N VAL A 571 3.91 -1.22 37.90
CA VAL A 571 3.80 -1.24 39.37
C VAL A 571 5.13 -1.67 39.98
N GLY A 572 5.79 -2.70 39.43
CA GLY A 572 7.12 -3.12 39.87
C GLY A 572 8.19 -2.04 39.69
N LEU A 573 8.11 -1.26 38.59
CA LEU A 573 8.97 -0.09 38.38
C LEU A 573 8.74 0.99 39.44
N ILE A 574 7.47 1.37 39.69
CA ILE A 574 7.11 2.35 40.73
C ILE A 574 7.60 1.89 42.10
N GLY A 575 7.33 0.63 42.46
CA GLY A 575 7.77 0.04 43.73
C GLY A 575 9.28 0.11 43.92
N GLY A 576 10.06 -0.22 42.87
CA GLY A 576 11.52 -0.13 42.92
C GLY A 576 12.04 1.30 43.11
N VAL A 577 11.39 2.29 42.50
CA VAL A 577 11.71 3.71 42.69
C VAL A 577 11.40 4.15 44.13
N LEU A 578 10.23 3.81 44.66
CA LEU A 578 9.79 4.15 46.03
C LEU A 578 10.58 3.40 47.12
N GLN A 579 11.13 2.23 46.80
CA GLN A 579 12.04 1.51 47.68
C GLN A 579 13.37 2.24 47.80
N ARG A 580 13.92 2.72 46.67
CA ARG A 580 15.18 3.47 46.62
C ARG A 580 15.09 4.86 47.22
N TRP A 581 13.96 5.55 46.99
CA TRP A 581 13.70 6.92 47.44
C TRP A 581 12.45 6.99 48.34
N PRO A 582 12.52 6.57 49.61
CA PRO A 582 11.36 6.52 50.51
C PRO A 582 10.64 7.86 50.69
N GLY A 583 11.34 8.98 50.56
CA GLY A 583 10.77 10.33 50.64
C GLY A 583 9.76 10.68 49.53
N LEU A 584 9.68 9.89 48.46
CA LEU A 584 8.74 10.09 47.36
C LEU A 584 7.39 9.36 47.53
N ARG A 585 7.24 8.58 48.61
CA ARG A 585 6.03 7.80 48.90
C ARG A 585 4.86 8.71 49.26
N ALA A 586 3.73 8.52 48.59
CA ALA A 586 2.46 9.09 49.02
C ALA A 586 1.96 8.39 50.31
N PRO A 587 1.02 8.99 51.07
CA PRO A 587 0.49 8.37 52.30
C PRO A 587 -0.04 6.94 52.11
N ARG A 588 -0.64 6.65 50.94
CA ARG A 588 -1.17 5.32 50.59
C ARG A 588 -0.12 4.31 50.12
N GLU A 589 1.12 4.75 49.93
CA GLU A 589 2.25 3.94 49.45
C GLU A 589 3.28 3.68 50.56
N GLN A 590 2.99 4.10 51.80
CA GLN A 590 3.80 3.77 52.96
C GLN A 590 3.63 2.28 53.28
N PRO A 591 4.73 1.55 53.57
CA PRO A 591 4.63 0.16 53.99
C PRO A 591 3.83 0.07 55.30
N VAL A 592 2.83 -0.80 55.34
CA VAL A 592 2.12 -1.11 56.57
C VAL A 592 3.05 -1.96 57.43
N ILE A 593 3.63 -1.35 58.47
CA ILE A 593 4.44 -2.06 59.46
C ILE A 593 3.48 -2.78 60.40
N TYR A 594 3.29 -4.08 60.20
CA TYR A 594 2.62 -4.93 61.18
C TYR A 594 3.62 -5.21 62.31
N GLY A 595 3.57 -4.41 63.37
CA GLY A 595 4.24 -4.70 64.64
C GLY A 595 3.30 -5.46 65.57
N GLU A 596 3.83 -6.48 66.26
CA GLU A 596 3.19 -7.09 67.42
C GLU A 596 2.76 -6.00 68.41
N GLY A 597 1.57 -6.17 68.98
CA GLY A 597 0.96 -5.18 69.86
C GLY A 597 1.91 -4.74 70.97
N ALA A 598 2.06 -3.42 71.11
CA ALA A 598 2.53 -2.84 72.36
C ALA A 598 1.47 -3.14 73.44
N ALA A 599 1.81 -4.07 74.33
CA ALA A 599 1.33 -4.09 75.70
C ALA A 599 2.12 -3.06 76.51
#